data_AF-A0A4Z2AY47-F1
#
_entry.id   AF-A0A4Z2AY47-F1
#
_cell.length_a   1.000
_cell.length_b   1.000
_cell.length_c   1.000
_cell.angle_alpha   90.00
_cell.angle_beta   90.00
_cell.angle_gamma   90.00
#
_symmetry.space_group_name_H-M   'P 1'
#
loop_
_entity.id
_entity.type
_entity.pdbx_description
1 polymer ?
#
loop_
_entity_poly.entity_id
_entity_poly.type
_entity_poly.pdbx_seq_one_letter_code
_entity_poly.pdbx_strand_id
1 'polypeptide(L)'
;MLTCSLLGVKRLLSLLQPTDTPALEQKLSDLVNPGKFWKYSKHKTAQVRGAFFQLVCALCEFTPALVVAQAALVCPAVLLNIDDTDPAVLPSVWEAVLHVVSTVPDCWKHVNAKKGFLPKLWALLKEGGKGMAKALHPNLMPLLSKLPQEVTHPSMDFYSTFFTSFIQGLSSERAASSPSESAVIVTSVVECLRYCIVLHTDEDQKNLRSMLISEKLLPLLEEALGSPSLRNGPLFLVVTEMLWSWEKKAGLHGDEANSNRDVFQALLTDFWKEVGILFVRYVNTQEADPQILEGIATLLQVMCHPEGGNKRHPQKKKSVRICLEKEDVEKAAVKEGAVEKAAQTVSEAVREPTFGPLKTPHLEDLVCQLVQMCLLHVNDNKSETHLVFLSLLLRSFHTPRVFETLVDDKLSRRRAAASGEEPSHAVPAGAGGAVAEREGAD
;
A
#
# COMPACT_ATOMS: atom_id res chain seq x y z
N MET A 1 5.63 -2.23 -42.24
CA MET A 1 5.47 -0.82 -42.67
C MET A 1 4.64 -0.01 -41.70
N LEU A 2 3.36 -0.34 -41.43
CA LEU A 2 2.48 0.48 -40.58
C LEU A 2 3.04 0.82 -39.18
N THR A 3 3.55 -0.16 -38.43
CA THR A 3 4.20 0.07 -37.12
C THR A 3 5.34 1.08 -37.21
N CYS A 4 6.25 0.91 -38.18
CA CYS A 4 7.37 1.82 -38.39
C CYS A 4 6.90 3.22 -38.78
N SER A 5 5.82 3.35 -39.55
CA SER A 5 5.24 4.64 -39.89
C SER A 5 4.69 5.36 -38.65
N LEU A 6 3.92 4.67 -37.80
CA LEU A 6 3.38 5.25 -36.55
C LEU A 6 4.51 5.70 -35.60
N LEU A 7 5.52 4.85 -35.40
CA LEU A 7 6.69 5.17 -34.58
C LEU A 7 7.56 6.28 -35.21
N GLY A 8 7.63 6.32 -36.54
CA GLY A 8 8.31 7.37 -37.28
C GLY A 8 7.65 8.74 -37.07
N VAL A 9 6.31 8.82 -37.08
CA VAL A 9 5.58 10.04 -36.75
C VAL A 9 5.81 10.44 -35.29
N LYS A 10 5.74 9.49 -34.34
CA LYS A 10 6.10 9.76 -32.93
C LYS A 10 7.50 10.36 -32.81
N ARG A 11 8.48 9.75 -33.49
CA ARG A 11 9.87 10.23 -33.47
C ARG A 11 9.99 11.61 -34.07
N LEU A 12 9.32 11.88 -35.19
CA LEU A 12 9.27 13.19 -35.81
C LEU A 12 8.74 14.23 -34.82
N LEU A 13 7.59 13.98 -34.18
CA LEU A 13 7.00 14.87 -33.18
C LEU A 13 7.99 15.23 -32.06
N SER A 14 8.74 14.25 -31.55
CA SER A 14 9.73 14.47 -30.48
C SER A 14 10.98 15.28 -30.90
N LEU A 15 11.19 15.45 -32.20
CA LEU A 15 12.36 16.15 -32.76
C LEU A 15 12.00 17.52 -33.36
N LEU A 16 10.72 17.87 -33.44
CA LEU A 16 10.29 19.12 -34.05
C LEU A 16 10.70 20.32 -33.22
N GLN A 17 11.19 21.35 -33.91
CA GLN A 17 11.36 22.66 -33.33
C GLN A 17 10.03 23.42 -33.38
N PRO A 18 9.77 24.35 -32.44
CA PRO A 18 8.52 25.14 -32.43
C PRO A 18 8.24 25.92 -33.72
N THR A 19 9.27 26.24 -34.49
CA THR A 19 9.18 26.92 -35.79
C THR A 19 8.60 26.07 -36.90
N ASP A 20 8.72 24.73 -36.81
CA ASP A 20 8.27 23.79 -37.85
C ASP A 20 6.87 23.22 -37.57
N THR A 21 6.31 23.50 -36.39
CA THR A 21 5.02 22.99 -35.91
C THR A 21 3.86 23.31 -36.86
N PRO A 22 3.70 24.55 -37.39
CA PRO A 22 2.55 24.89 -38.23
C PRO A 22 2.52 24.11 -39.56
N ALA A 23 3.69 23.84 -40.14
CA ALA A 23 3.80 23.13 -41.41
C ALA A 23 3.41 21.64 -41.29
N LEU A 24 3.59 21.06 -40.10
CA LEU A 24 3.24 19.67 -39.83
C LEU A 24 1.80 19.51 -39.34
N GLU A 25 1.24 20.52 -38.67
CA GLU A 25 -0.09 20.48 -38.06
C GLU A 25 -1.18 20.08 -39.06
N GLN A 26 -1.18 20.64 -40.27
CA GLN A 26 -2.15 20.28 -41.30
C GLN A 26 -2.01 18.82 -41.76
N LYS A 27 -0.78 18.33 -41.95
CA LYS A 27 -0.53 16.92 -42.32
C LYS A 27 -0.91 15.95 -41.21
N LEU A 28 -0.73 16.34 -39.95
CA LEU A 28 -1.19 15.55 -38.80
C LEU A 28 -2.71 15.53 -38.73
N SER A 29 -3.36 16.66 -38.96
CA SER A 29 -4.82 16.74 -39.06
C SER A 29 -5.35 15.77 -40.13
N ASP A 30 -4.78 15.80 -41.33
CA ASP A 30 -5.15 14.90 -42.43
C ASP A 30 -4.94 13.42 -42.07
N LEU A 31 -3.92 13.10 -41.26
CA LEU A 31 -3.66 11.75 -40.79
C LEU A 31 -4.70 11.27 -39.76
N VAL A 32 -5.10 12.14 -38.82
CA VAL A 32 -5.97 11.76 -37.69
C VAL A 32 -7.46 11.95 -37.96
N ASN A 33 -7.84 12.80 -38.91
CA ASN A 33 -9.24 13.05 -39.30
C ASN A 33 -9.99 11.77 -39.73
N PRO A 34 -9.39 10.83 -40.50
CA PRO A 34 -10.09 9.63 -40.90
C PRO A 34 -10.38 8.71 -39.70
N GLY A 35 -11.65 8.36 -39.47
CA GLY A 35 -12.05 7.40 -38.42
C GLY A 35 -11.36 6.03 -38.52
N LYS A 36 -10.79 5.67 -39.68
CA LYS A 36 -9.98 4.46 -39.87
C LYS A 36 -8.68 4.48 -39.05
N PHE A 37 -8.08 5.66 -38.84
CA PHE A 37 -6.87 5.81 -38.04
C PHE A 37 -7.10 5.33 -36.59
N TRP A 38 -8.20 5.77 -35.99
CA TRP A 38 -8.56 5.42 -34.60
C TRP A 38 -8.92 3.95 -34.40
N LYS A 39 -9.22 3.20 -35.47
CA LYS A 39 -9.44 1.74 -35.40
C LYS A 39 -8.15 0.95 -35.14
N TYR A 40 -6.98 1.58 -35.24
CA TYR A 40 -5.72 0.92 -34.90
C TYR A 40 -5.59 0.55 -33.42
N SER A 41 -6.39 1.16 -32.54
CA SER A 41 -6.52 0.72 -31.13
C SER A 41 -6.98 -0.73 -30.98
N LYS A 42 -7.67 -1.27 -31.98
CA LYS A 42 -8.19 -2.66 -32.01
C LYS A 42 -7.55 -3.49 -33.12
N HIS A 43 -6.39 -3.09 -33.63
CA HIS A 43 -5.74 -3.83 -34.70
C HIS A 43 -5.34 -5.24 -34.24
N LYS A 44 -5.51 -6.25 -35.11
CA LYS A 44 -5.21 -7.66 -34.79
C LYS A 44 -3.76 -7.89 -34.33
N THR A 45 -2.83 -7.08 -34.84
CA THR A 45 -1.40 -7.15 -34.53
C THR A 45 -1.04 -6.26 -33.35
N ALA A 46 -0.48 -6.85 -32.29
CA ALA A 46 -0.10 -6.16 -31.06
C ALA A 46 0.89 -5.01 -31.28
N GLN A 47 1.92 -5.21 -32.12
CA GLN A 47 2.90 -4.13 -32.39
C GLN A 47 2.26 -2.89 -33.02
N VAL A 48 1.17 -3.06 -33.79
CA VAL A 48 0.43 -1.92 -34.37
C VAL A 48 -0.35 -1.20 -33.28
N ARG A 49 -1.01 -1.92 -32.38
CA ARG A 49 -1.74 -1.31 -31.24
C ARG A 49 -0.78 -0.56 -30.32
N GLY A 50 0.33 -1.18 -29.92
CA GLY A 50 1.36 -0.54 -29.10
C GLY A 50 1.91 0.74 -29.74
N ALA A 51 2.29 0.68 -31.02
CA ALA A 51 2.77 1.87 -31.75
C ALA A 51 1.69 2.96 -31.90
N PHE A 52 0.42 2.57 -32.06
CA PHE A 52 -0.71 3.50 -32.10
C PHE A 52 -0.85 4.24 -30.77
N PHE A 53 -0.89 3.54 -29.62
CA PHE A 53 -1.01 4.19 -28.32
C PHE A 53 0.20 5.08 -28.01
N GLN A 54 1.41 4.65 -28.37
CA GLN A 54 2.60 5.49 -28.25
C GLN A 54 2.52 6.77 -29.09
N LEU A 55 1.96 6.70 -30.30
CA LEU A 55 1.72 7.90 -31.11
C LEU A 55 0.66 8.79 -30.47
N VAL A 56 -0.40 8.23 -29.87
CA VAL A 56 -1.40 9.01 -29.12
C VAL A 56 -0.75 9.76 -27.95
N CYS A 57 0.15 9.13 -27.18
CA CYS A 57 0.90 9.82 -26.13
C CYS A 57 1.68 11.02 -26.70
N ALA A 58 2.44 10.81 -27.78
CA ALA A 58 3.21 11.88 -28.43
C ALA A 58 2.30 13.00 -28.97
N LEU A 59 1.13 12.67 -29.52
CA LEU A 59 0.16 13.68 -29.97
C LEU A 59 -0.36 14.51 -28.79
N CYS A 60 -0.57 13.90 -27.62
CA CYS A 60 -0.99 14.61 -26.41
C CYS A 60 0.13 15.54 -25.90
N GLU A 61 1.38 15.09 -25.94
CA GLU A 61 2.54 15.86 -25.47
C GLU A 61 2.88 17.04 -26.38
N PHE A 62 2.93 16.80 -27.70
CA PHE A 62 3.48 17.78 -28.65
C PHE A 62 2.40 18.55 -29.41
N THR A 63 1.17 18.02 -29.51
CA THR A 63 0.06 18.65 -30.25
C THR A 63 -1.28 18.55 -29.51
N PRO A 64 -1.38 19.01 -28.25
CA PRO A 64 -2.56 18.83 -27.41
C PRO A 64 -3.84 19.44 -28.03
N ALA A 65 -3.72 20.56 -28.75
CA ALA A 65 -4.85 21.20 -29.43
C ALA A 65 -5.50 20.28 -30.49
N LEU A 66 -4.69 19.52 -31.23
CA LEU A 66 -5.18 18.54 -32.21
C LEU A 66 -5.93 17.40 -31.50
N VAL A 67 -5.42 16.93 -30.36
CA VAL A 67 -6.07 15.86 -29.59
C VAL A 67 -7.41 16.32 -29.04
N VAL A 68 -7.49 17.55 -28.51
CA VAL A 68 -8.74 18.15 -28.04
C VAL A 68 -9.75 18.30 -29.18
N ALA A 69 -9.31 18.74 -30.37
CA ALA A 69 -10.17 18.83 -31.55
C ALA A 69 -10.73 17.45 -31.99
N GLN A 70 -10.00 16.36 -31.70
CA GLN A 70 -10.38 14.99 -32.01
C GLN A 70 -10.93 14.22 -30.80
N ALA A 71 -11.36 14.91 -29.73
CA ALA A 71 -11.80 14.32 -28.46
C ALA A 71 -12.83 13.19 -28.66
N ALA A 72 -13.80 13.38 -29.56
CA ALA A 72 -14.85 12.42 -29.87
C ALA A 72 -14.32 11.09 -30.47
N LEU A 73 -13.12 11.08 -31.05
CA LEU A 73 -12.49 9.90 -31.63
C LEU A 73 -11.42 9.31 -30.70
N VAL A 74 -10.56 10.14 -30.11
CA VAL A 74 -9.45 9.68 -29.26
C VAL A 74 -9.94 9.08 -27.94
N CYS A 75 -10.92 9.70 -27.28
CA CYS A 75 -11.41 9.25 -25.97
C CYS A 75 -11.95 7.82 -26.03
N PRO A 76 -12.89 7.45 -26.93
CA PRO A 76 -13.33 6.06 -27.05
C PRO A 76 -12.23 5.13 -27.61
N ALA A 77 -11.31 5.62 -28.45
CA ALA A 77 -10.21 4.79 -28.95
C ALA A 77 -9.23 4.37 -27.85
N VAL A 78 -9.07 5.18 -26.80
CA VAL A 78 -8.20 4.87 -25.66
C VAL A 78 -8.98 4.27 -24.49
N LEU A 79 -9.96 5.00 -23.94
CA LEU A 79 -10.63 4.65 -22.68
C LEU A 79 -11.48 3.36 -22.80
N LEU A 80 -11.95 2.98 -23.99
CA LEU A 80 -12.71 1.74 -24.17
C LEU A 80 -11.86 0.51 -24.53
N ASN A 81 -10.52 0.65 -24.53
CA ASN A 81 -9.57 -0.41 -24.89
C ASN A 81 -8.49 -0.62 -23.82
N ILE A 82 -8.81 -0.34 -22.56
CA ILE A 82 -7.90 -0.54 -21.42
C ILE A 82 -7.64 -2.02 -21.10
N ASP A 83 -8.48 -2.91 -21.61
CA ASP A 83 -8.48 -4.35 -21.39
C ASP A 83 -7.69 -5.15 -22.43
N ASP A 84 -6.68 -4.53 -23.05
CA ASP A 84 -5.74 -5.24 -23.92
C ASP A 84 -5.03 -6.35 -23.12
N THR A 85 -4.93 -7.53 -23.70
CA THR A 85 -4.33 -8.70 -23.03
C THR A 85 -2.86 -8.89 -23.38
N ASP A 86 -2.31 -8.10 -24.30
CA ASP A 86 -0.93 -8.23 -24.75
C ASP A 86 0.04 -7.46 -23.83
N PRO A 87 1.03 -8.13 -23.20
CA PRO A 87 2.02 -7.52 -22.33
C PRO A 87 2.78 -6.35 -22.97
N ALA A 88 3.04 -6.42 -24.28
CA ALA A 88 3.83 -5.42 -24.99
C ALA A 88 3.01 -4.15 -25.31
N VAL A 89 1.68 -4.22 -25.19
CA VAL A 89 0.77 -3.12 -25.53
C VAL A 89 0.32 -2.37 -24.28
N LEU A 90 0.12 -3.09 -23.17
CA LEU A 90 -0.43 -2.55 -21.92
C LEU A 90 0.29 -1.31 -21.37
N PRO A 91 1.64 -1.25 -21.30
CA PRO A 91 2.32 -0.04 -20.83
C PRO A 91 1.93 1.20 -21.64
N SER A 92 1.91 1.07 -22.98
CA SER A 92 1.52 2.17 -23.87
C SER A 92 0.03 2.50 -23.77
N VAL A 93 -0.84 1.53 -23.50
CA VAL A 93 -2.28 1.76 -23.26
C VAL A 93 -2.48 2.62 -22.02
N TRP A 94 -1.87 2.23 -20.89
CA TRP A 94 -2.06 2.94 -19.62
C TRP A 94 -1.40 4.33 -19.63
N GLU A 95 -0.25 4.46 -20.28
CA GLU A 95 0.36 5.76 -20.57
C GLU A 95 -0.60 6.64 -21.39
N ALA A 96 -1.17 6.11 -22.48
CA ALA A 96 -2.14 6.85 -23.30
C ALA A 96 -3.41 7.23 -22.53
N VAL A 97 -3.91 6.37 -21.62
CA VAL A 97 -5.03 6.69 -20.74
C VAL A 97 -4.71 7.94 -19.92
N LEU A 98 -3.55 7.97 -19.24
CA LEU A 98 -3.15 9.10 -18.40
C LEU A 98 -2.94 10.39 -19.21
N HIS A 99 -2.37 10.30 -20.42
CA HIS A 99 -2.25 11.45 -21.31
C HIS A 99 -3.61 11.98 -21.75
N VAL A 100 -4.53 11.11 -22.17
CA VAL A 100 -5.85 11.53 -22.66
C VAL A 100 -6.66 12.21 -21.56
N VAL A 101 -6.74 11.61 -20.36
CA VAL A 101 -7.50 12.22 -19.24
C VAL A 101 -6.87 13.50 -18.73
N SER A 102 -5.57 13.71 -18.97
CA SER A 102 -4.88 14.95 -18.60
C SER A 102 -4.95 16.04 -19.68
N THR A 103 -5.07 15.65 -20.95
CA THR A 103 -5.04 16.57 -22.10
C THR A 103 -6.42 17.03 -22.53
N VAL A 104 -7.45 16.18 -22.41
CA VAL A 104 -8.82 16.45 -22.85
C VAL A 104 -9.72 16.65 -21.62
N PRO A 105 -10.02 17.91 -21.22
CA PRO A 105 -10.73 18.19 -19.97
C PRO A 105 -12.12 17.56 -19.88
N ASP A 106 -12.81 17.40 -21.01
CA ASP A 106 -14.14 16.84 -21.11
C ASP A 106 -14.17 15.43 -21.73
N CYS A 107 -13.06 14.68 -21.63
CA CYS A 107 -12.94 13.32 -22.20
C CYS A 107 -14.09 12.39 -21.82
N TRP A 108 -14.61 12.53 -20.59
CA TRP A 108 -15.71 11.73 -20.06
C TRP A 108 -17.09 12.06 -20.67
N LYS A 109 -17.24 13.18 -21.39
CA LYS A 109 -18.45 13.44 -22.19
C LYS A 109 -18.48 12.64 -23.49
N HIS A 110 -17.32 12.21 -23.98
CA HIS A 110 -17.18 11.43 -25.21
C HIS A 110 -17.24 9.91 -24.99
N VAL A 111 -17.28 9.47 -23.73
CA VAL A 111 -17.30 8.04 -23.37
C VAL A 111 -18.31 7.80 -22.26
N ASN A 112 -19.16 6.78 -22.40
CA ASN A 112 -20.00 6.37 -21.29
C ASN A 112 -19.16 5.61 -20.25
N ALA A 113 -18.69 6.30 -19.21
CA ALA A 113 -17.82 5.72 -18.19
C ALA A 113 -18.48 4.51 -17.50
N LYS A 114 -19.75 4.63 -17.10
CA LYS A 114 -20.49 3.60 -16.35
C LYS A 114 -20.76 2.33 -17.15
N LYS A 115 -20.95 2.45 -18.47
CA LYS A 115 -21.23 1.29 -19.35
C LYS A 115 -20.00 0.76 -20.08
N GLY A 116 -18.98 1.59 -20.28
CA GLY A 116 -17.82 1.28 -21.11
C GLY A 116 -16.53 1.11 -20.32
N PHE A 117 -16.12 2.16 -19.61
CA PHE A 117 -14.81 2.22 -18.93
C PHE A 117 -14.79 1.42 -17.62
N LEU A 118 -15.71 1.74 -16.70
CA LEU A 118 -15.71 1.16 -15.34
C LEU A 118 -15.88 -0.36 -15.34
N PRO A 119 -16.77 -0.99 -16.13
CA PRO A 119 -16.89 -2.45 -16.15
C PRO A 119 -15.57 -3.14 -16.56
N LYS A 120 -14.82 -2.57 -17.50
CA LYS A 120 -13.51 -3.08 -17.91
C LYS A 120 -12.47 -2.90 -16.81
N LEU A 121 -12.47 -1.75 -16.15
CA LEU A 121 -11.58 -1.50 -15.01
C LEU A 121 -11.86 -2.50 -13.87
N TRP A 122 -13.12 -2.73 -13.52
CA TRP A 122 -13.51 -3.71 -12.49
C TRP A 122 -13.04 -5.11 -12.83
N ALA A 123 -13.20 -5.54 -14.09
CA ALA A 123 -12.71 -6.85 -14.53
C ALA A 123 -11.19 -6.97 -14.37
N LEU A 124 -10.43 -5.98 -14.85
CA LEU A 124 -8.97 -5.96 -14.75
C LEU A 124 -8.48 -6.01 -13.30
N LEU A 125 -9.13 -5.26 -12.40
CA LEU A 125 -8.79 -5.24 -10.98
C LEU A 125 -9.08 -6.60 -10.32
N LYS A 126 -10.25 -7.19 -10.58
CA LYS A 126 -10.63 -8.52 -10.04
C LYS A 126 -9.71 -9.64 -10.52
N GLU A 127 -9.14 -9.49 -11.71
CA GLU A 127 -8.18 -10.44 -12.28
C GLU A 127 -6.72 -10.14 -11.87
N GLY A 128 -6.49 -9.21 -10.94
CA GLY A 128 -5.15 -8.83 -10.47
C GLY A 128 -4.25 -8.27 -11.57
N GLY A 129 -4.83 -7.72 -12.64
CA GLY A 129 -4.11 -7.28 -13.84
C GLY A 129 -3.60 -8.43 -14.72
N LYS A 130 -4.08 -9.67 -14.57
CA LYS A 130 -3.70 -10.84 -15.40
C LYS A 130 -2.20 -11.14 -15.45
N GLY A 131 -1.48 -10.87 -14.36
CA GLY A 131 -0.01 -11.00 -14.31
C GLY A 131 0.76 -9.81 -14.89
N MET A 132 0.08 -8.66 -15.04
CA MET A 132 0.65 -7.38 -15.46
C MET A 132 0.51 -6.32 -14.37
N ALA A 133 0.57 -6.72 -13.10
CA ALA A 133 0.31 -5.82 -11.99
C ALA A 133 1.24 -4.60 -12.02
N LYS A 134 2.51 -4.80 -12.40
CA LYS A 134 3.52 -3.75 -12.55
C LYS A 134 3.22 -2.72 -13.65
N ALA A 135 2.49 -3.11 -14.70
CA ALA A 135 2.12 -2.22 -15.78
C ALA A 135 0.78 -1.51 -15.52
N LEU A 136 -0.14 -2.13 -14.78
CA LEU A 136 -1.46 -1.59 -14.48
C LEU A 136 -1.46 -0.69 -13.25
N HIS A 137 -1.08 -1.23 -12.10
CA HIS A 137 -1.42 -0.65 -10.80
C HIS A 137 -0.76 0.69 -10.48
N PRO A 138 0.49 0.98 -10.90
CA PRO A 138 1.08 2.31 -10.72
C PRO A 138 0.29 3.44 -11.39
N ASN A 139 -0.57 3.14 -12.36
CA ASN A 139 -1.38 4.12 -13.08
C ASN A 139 -2.73 4.41 -12.39
N LEU A 140 -3.13 3.62 -11.39
CA LEU A 140 -4.47 3.73 -10.78
C LEU A 140 -4.63 4.98 -9.93
N MET A 141 -3.67 5.32 -9.08
CA MET A 141 -3.73 6.56 -8.29
C MET A 141 -3.70 7.82 -9.18
N PRO A 142 -2.77 7.93 -10.17
CA PRO A 142 -2.83 9.03 -11.15
C PRO A 142 -4.18 9.13 -11.87
N LEU A 143 -4.74 7.99 -12.31
CA LEU A 143 -6.07 7.96 -12.93
C LEU A 143 -7.16 8.46 -11.97
N LEU A 144 -7.20 7.94 -10.74
CA LEU A 144 -8.17 8.35 -9.72
C LEU A 144 -8.15 9.86 -9.51
N SER A 145 -6.96 10.48 -9.52
CA SER A 145 -6.80 11.93 -9.36
C SER A 145 -7.38 12.78 -10.50
N LYS A 146 -7.72 12.14 -11.63
CA LYS A 146 -8.25 12.79 -12.84
C LYS A 146 -9.71 12.41 -13.13
N LEU A 147 -10.34 11.59 -12.29
CA LEU A 147 -11.75 11.22 -12.47
C LEU A 147 -12.66 12.36 -11.97
N PRO A 148 -13.58 12.89 -12.80
CA PRO A 148 -14.53 13.89 -12.37
C PRO A 148 -15.68 13.28 -11.57
N GLN A 149 -16.42 14.13 -10.85
CA GLN A 149 -17.57 13.70 -10.05
C GLN A 149 -18.66 13.01 -10.90
N GLU A 150 -18.84 13.37 -12.19
CA GLU A 150 -19.80 12.67 -13.05
C GLU A 150 -19.51 11.17 -13.20
N VAL A 151 -18.24 10.78 -13.07
CA VAL A 151 -17.80 9.38 -13.14
C VAL A 151 -17.86 8.71 -11.77
N THR A 152 -17.44 9.41 -10.72
CA THR A 152 -17.35 8.85 -9.37
C THR A 152 -18.65 8.90 -8.58
N HIS A 153 -19.68 9.63 -9.03
CA HIS A 153 -20.96 9.72 -8.32
C HIS A 153 -21.91 8.53 -8.61
N PRO A 154 -22.55 7.92 -7.58
CA PRO A 154 -22.39 8.20 -6.14
C PRO A 154 -21.05 7.71 -5.58
N SER A 155 -20.34 8.57 -4.81
CA SER A 155 -18.97 8.32 -4.34
C SER A 155 -18.86 7.02 -3.52
N MET A 156 -19.82 6.76 -2.63
CA MET A 156 -19.84 5.55 -1.81
C MET A 156 -19.82 4.27 -2.65
N ASP A 157 -20.71 4.18 -3.65
CA ASP A 157 -20.82 3.01 -4.53
C ASP A 157 -19.57 2.84 -5.38
N PHE A 158 -19.05 3.96 -5.92
CA PHE A 158 -17.84 3.95 -6.74
C PHE A 158 -16.63 3.43 -5.95
N TYR A 159 -16.33 4.04 -4.81
CA TYR A 159 -15.15 3.67 -4.02
C TYR A 159 -15.32 2.28 -3.40
N SER A 160 -16.52 1.92 -2.95
CA SER A 160 -16.77 0.56 -2.45
C SER A 160 -16.50 -0.47 -3.55
N THR A 161 -17.04 -0.27 -4.76
CA THR A 161 -16.82 -1.18 -5.90
C THR A 161 -15.36 -1.20 -6.34
N PHE A 162 -14.70 -0.04 -6.37
CA PHE A 162 -13.29 0.10 -6.73
C PHE A 162 -12.41 -0.73 -5.81
N PHE A 163 -12.45 -0.47 -4.49
CA PHE A 163 -11.58 -1.17 -3.55
C PHE A 163 -11.95 -2.63 -3.38
N THR A 164 -13.23 -3.00 -3.49
CA THR A 164 -13.65 -4.41 -3.47
C THR A 164 -13.08 -5.16 -4.67
N SER A 165 -13.20 -4.60 -5.88
CA SER A 165 -12.65 -5.22 -7.09
C SER A 165 -11.14 -5.32 -7.04
N PHE A 166 -10.49 -4.30 -6.48
CA PHE A 166 -9.04 -4.23 -6.36
C PHE A 166 -8.49 -5.26 -5.36
N ILE A 167 -9.07 -5.32 -4.15
CA ILE A 167 -8.67 -6.29 -3.12
C ILE A 167 -8.96 -7.72 -3.59
N GLN A 168 -10.10 -7.96 -4.25
CA GLN A 168 -10.41 -9.27 -4.85
C GLN A 168 -9.34 -9.76 -5.83
N GLY A 169 -8.62 -8.84 -6.48
CA GLY A 169 -7.49 -9.17 -7.36
C GLY A 169 -6.35 -9.92 -6.69
N LEU A 170 -6.20 -9.80 -5.36
CA LEU A 170 -5.19 -10.55 -4.60
C LEU A 170 -5.43 -12.06 -4.61
N SER A 171 -6.70 -12.48 -4.74
CA SER A 171 -7.08 -13.89 -4.84
C SER A 171 -6.98 -14.45 -6.26
N SER A 172 -6.55 -13.65 -7.25
CA SER A 172 -6.34 -14.14 -8.62
C SER A 172 -5.15 -15.11 -8.70
N GLU A 173 -5.19 -16.08 -9.63
CA GLU A 173 -4.16 -17.12 -9.77
C GLU A 173 -2.74 -16.54 -9.88
N ARG A 174 -2.55 -15.47 -10.66
CA ARG A 174 -1.26 -14.82 -10.84
C ARG A 174 -0.79 -14.06 -9.61
N ALA A 175 -1.68 -13.36 -8.92
CA ALA A 175 -1.33 -12.65 -7.68
C ALA A 175 -0.98 -13.63 -6.55
N ALA A 176 -1.76 -14.70 -6.40
CA ALA A 176 -1.55 -15.74 -5.38
C ALA A 176 -0.23 -16.52 -5.61
N SER A 177 0.16 -16.75 -6.86
CA SER A 177 1.38 -17.50 -7.20
C SER A 177 2.65 -16.64 -7.28
N SER A 178 2.53 -15.31 -7.38
CA SER A 178 3.68 -14.40 -7.51
C SER A 178 3.69 -13.35 -6.39
N PRO A 179 4.60 -13.50 -5.39
CA PRO A 179 4.78 -12.51 -4.34
C PRO A 179 5.06 -11.10 -4.88
N SER A 180 5.77 -11.00 -6.01
CA SER A 180 6.08 -9.71 -6.63
C SER A 180 4.88 -9.04 -7.28
N GLU A 181 3.90 -9.80 -7.79
CA GLU A 181 2.66 -9.25 -8.32
C GLU A 181 1.74 -8.83 -7.16
N SER A 182 1.57 -9.70 -6.17
CA SER A 182 0.80 -9.39 -4.95
C SER A 182 1.33 -8.14 -4.25
N ALA A 183 2.65 -8.00 -4.10
CA ALA A 183 3.26 -6.81 -3.49
C ALA A 183 2.87 -5.51 -4.21
N VAL A 184 2.85 -5.50 -5.55
CA VAL A 184 2.48 -4.33 -6.33
C VAL A 184 1.00 -3.98 -6.15
N ILE A 185 0.13 -4.99 -6.14
CA ILE A 185 -1.31 -4.83 -5.91
C ILE A 185 -1.53 -4.22 -4.52
N VAL A 186 -0.96 -4.83 -3.47
CA VAL A 186 -1.07 -4.38 -2.08
C VAL A 186 -0.60 -2.93 -1.91
N THR A 187 0.60 -2.60 -2.39
CA THR A 187 1.12 -1.23 -2.30
C THR A 187 0.17 -0.25 -2.96
N SER A 188 -0.31 -0.58 -4.16
CA SER A 188 -1.19 0.30 -4.92
C SER A 188 -2.58 0.45 -4.30
N VAL A 189 -3.13 -0.60 -3.65
CA VAL A 189 -4.37 -0.51 -2.86
C VAL A 189 -4.20 0.50 -1.73
N VAL A 190 -3.12 0.38 -0.95
CA VAL A 190 -2.88 1.25 0.22
C VAL A 190 -2.59 2.69 -0.21
N GLU A 191 -1.82 2.90 -1.28
CA GLU A 191 -1.59 4.22 -1.85
C GLU A 191 -2.90 4.88 -2.34
N CYS A 192 -3.76 4.12 -3.04
CA CYS A 192 -5.06 4.62 -3.47
C CYS A 192 -5.98 4.93 -2.27
N LEU A 193 -6.00 4.09 -1.23
CA LEU A 193 -6.75 4.33 0.01
C LEU A 193 -6.28 5.63 0.67
N ARG A 194 -4.95 5.77 0.86
CA ARG A 194 -4.32 6.96 1.43
C ARG A 194 -4.69 8.22 0.64
N TYR A 195 -4.61 8.16 -0.68
CA TYR A 195 -5.01 9.26 -1.56
C TYR A 195 -6.48 9.63 -1.36
N CYS A 196 -7.39 8.65 -1.38
CA CYS A 196 -8.83 8.89 -1.25
C CYS A 196 -9.20 9.48 0.12
N ILE A 197 -8.56 9.02 1.20
CA ILE A 197 -8.79 9.56 2.56
C ILE A 197 -8.34 11.03 2.64
N VAL A 198 -7.20 11.37 2.03
CA VAL A 198 -6.70 12.76 2.01
C VAL A 198 -7.56 13.66 1.14
N LEU A 199 -8.07 13.15 0.02
CA LEU A 199 -8.93 13.90 -0.90
C LEU A 199 -10.28 14.26 -0.25
N HIS A 200 -10.81 13.39 0.59
CA HIS A 200 -12.13 13.55 1.21
C HIS A 200 -11.98 13.89 2.69
N THR A 201 -11.35 15.00 3.02
CA THR A 201 -11.14 15.44 4.42
C THR A 201 -12.30 16.29 4.98
N ASP A 202 -13.24 16.70 4.14
CA ASP A 202 -14.43 17.45 4.54
C ASP A 202 -15.34 16.64 5.49
N GLU A 203 -16.05 17.32 6.41
CA GLU A 203 -16.85 16.68 7.46
C GLU A 203 -17.97 15.78 6.92
N ASP A 204 -18.59 16.16 5.80
CA ASP A 204 -19.64 15.40 5.11
C ASP A 204 -19.15 14.06 4.55
N GLN A 205 -17.84 13.90 4.36
CA GLN A 205 -17.23 12.69 3.84
C GLN A 205 -16.76 11.71 4.93
N LYS A 206 -17.11 11.94 6.20
CA LYS A 206 -16.75 11.05 7.31
C LYS A 206 -17.18 9.60 7.09
N ASN A 207 -18.38 9.37 6.56
CA ASN A 207 -18.90 8.02 6.28
C ASN A 207 -18.07 7.30 5.20
N LEU A 208 -17.63 8.03 4.17
CA LEU A 208 -16.76 7.49 3.13
C LEU A 208 -15.41 7.08 3.72
N ARG A 209 -14.78 7.96 4.52
CA ARG A 209 -13.51 7.65 5.21
C ARG A 209 -13.65 6.43 6.11
N SER A 210 -14.73 6.35 6.88
CA SER A 210 -15.03 5.21 7.75
C SER A 210 -15.19 3.92 6.94
N MET A 211 -15.91 3.92 5.82
CA MET A 211 -16.03 2.75 4.94
C MET A 211 -14.65 2.31 4.39
N LEU A 212 -13.81 3.25 3.94
CA LEU A 212 -12.48 2.92 3.43
C LEU A 212 -11.58 2.25 4.48
N ILE A 213 -11.69 2.67 5.75
CA ILE A 213 -10.91 2.09 6.84
C ILE A 213 -11.55 0.78 7.31
N SER A 214 -12.79 0.86 7.79
CA SER A 214 -13.47 -0.24 8.50
C SER A 214 -13.88 -1.38 7.58
N GLU A 215 -14.29 -1.10 6.34
CA GLU A 215 -14.77 -2.14 5.41
C GLU A 215 -13.73 -2.57 4.38
N LYS A 216 -12.66 -1.80 4.15
CA LYS A 216 -11.63 -2.13 3.14
C LYS A 216 -10.26 -2.40 3.76
N LEU A 217 -9.71 -1.44 4.50
CA LEU A 217 -8.36 -1.59 5.07
C LEU A 217 -8.29 -2.64 6.19
N LEU A 218 -9.22 -2.60 7.14
CA LEU A 218 -9.20 -3.53 8.27
C LEU A 218 -9.39 -5.00 7.87
N PRO A 219 -10.34 -5.35 6.98
CA PRO A 219 -10.45 -6.73 6.51
C PRO A 219 -9.20 -7.21 5.76
N LEU A 220 -8.54 -6.33 4.99
CA LEU A 220 -7.28 -6.67 4.33
C LEU A 220 -6.14 -6.91 5.34
N LEU A 221 -6.08 -6.11 6.41
CA LEU A 221 -5.14 -6.34 7.51
C LEU A 221 -5.44 -7.66 8.21
N GLU A 222 -6.71 -7.94 8.53
CA GLU A 222 -7.18 -9.18 9.14
C GLU A 222 -6.78 -10.41 8.31
N GLU A 223 -7.01 -10.37 6.99
CA GLU A 223 -6.57 -11.43 6.06
C GLU A 223 -5.06 -11.64 6.13
N ALA A 224 -4.28 -10.57 6.20
CA ALA A 224 -2.82 -10.65 6.30
C ALA A 224 -2.31 -11.16 7.66
N LEU A 225 -3.09 -11.05 8.73
CA LEU A 225 -2.72 -11.69 10.01
C LEU A 225 -2.67 -13.21 9.84
N GLY A 226 -3.64 -13.80 9.13
CA GLY A 226 -3.71 -15.24 8.88
C GLY A 226 -2.92 -15.74 7.65
N SER A 227 -2.59 -14.85 6.70
CA SER A 227 -1.96 -15.23 5.43
C SER A 227 -0.45 -14.93 5.40
N PRO A 228 0.44 -15.96 5.40
CA PRO A 228 1.89 -15.74 5.37
C PRO A 228 2.37 -14.99 4.11
N SER A 229 1.69 -15.13 2.97
CA SER A 229 2.07 -14.44 1.73
C SER A 229 1.87 -12.93 1.81
N LEU A 230 0.77 -12.49 2.44
CA LEU A 230 0.48 -11.07 2.67
C LEU A 230 1.31 -10.52 3.84
N ARG A 231 1.45 -11.30 4.92
CA ARG A 231 2.24 -10.93 6.11
C ARG A 231 3.69 -10.62 5.78
N ASN A 232 4.31 -11.45 4.94
CA ASN A 232 5.70 -11.27 4.50
C ASN A 232 5.83 -10.31 3.31
N GLY A 233 4.71 -9.78 2.81
CA GLY A 233 4.66 -8.77 1.77
C GLY A 233 4.81 -7.34 2.32
N PRO A 234 4.52 -6.32 1.49
CA PRO A 234 4.71 -4.93 1.88
C PRO A 234 3.60 -4.38 2.78
N LEU A 235 2.48 -5.08 2.96
CA LEU A 235 1.25 -4.53 3.55
C LEU A 235 1.50 -3.82 4.89
N PHE A 236 2.15 -4.50 5.83
CA PHE A 236 2.38 -3.95 7.16
C PHE A 236 3.26 -2.70 7.12
N LEU A 237 4.26 -2.68 6.23
CA LEU A 237 5.15 -1.54 6.07
C LEU A 237 4.41 -0.34 5.45
N VAL A 238 3.65 -0.54 4.37
CA VAL A 238 2.94 0.55 3.69
C VAL A 238 1.79 1.11 4.54
N VAL A 239 1.13 0.27 5.35
CA VAL A 239 0.14 0.73 6.34
C VAL A 239 0.81 1.53 7.46
N THR A 240 1.98 1.08 7.93
CA THR A 240 2.76 1.84 8.93
C THR A 240 3.19 3.20 8.38
N GLU A 241 3.66 3.27 7.14
CA GLU A 241 3.99 4.55 6.48
C GLU A 241 2.77 5.47 6.38
N MET A 242 1.60 4.90 6.04
CA MET A 242 0.35 5.65 5.98
C MET A 242 0.01 6.26 7.35
N LEU A 243 0.05 5.46 8.43
CA LEU A 243 -0.19 5.91 9.80
C LEU A 243 0.81 6.98 10.23
N TRP A 244 2.10 6.77 9.96
CA TRP A 244 3.13 7.76 10.25
C TRP A 244 2.83 9.11 9.56
N SER A 245 2.34 9.06 8.31
CA SER A 245 1.94 10.27 7.60
C SER A 245 0.71 10.96 8.20
N TRP A 246 -0.21 10.21 8.80
CA TRP A 246 -1.35 10.76 9.53
C TRP A 246 -0.90 11.37 10.85
N GLU A 247 0.04 10.74 11.57
CA GLU A 247 0.63 11.31 12.79
C GLU A 247 1.31 12.65 12.51
N LYS A 248 2.06 12.74 11.41
CA LYS A 248 2.67 14.00 10.97
C LYS A 248 1.60 15.08 10.76
N LYS A 249 0.52 14.75 10.03
CA LYS A 249 -0.60 15.66 9.76
C LYS A 249 -1.45 15.99 11.01
N ALA A 250 -1.41 15.13 12.03
CA ALA A 250 -2.02 15.36 13.34
C ALA A 250 -1.13 16.20 14.29
N GLY A 251 0.09 16.53 13.89
CA GLY A 251 1.04 17.34 14.66
C GLY A 251 1.86 16.56 15.70
N LEU A 252 2.02 15.24 15.56
CA LEU A 252 2.81 14.42 16.49
C LEU A 252 4.32 14.42 16.18
N HIS A 253 4.72 14.84 14.98
CA HIS A 253 6.12 14.86 14.53
C HIS A 253 6.68 16.27 14.27
N GLY A 254 5.95 17.33 14.64
CA GLY A 254 6.39 18.72 14.50
C GLY A 254 5.22 19.70 14.31
N ASP A 255 5.53 20.99 14.34
CA ASP A 255 4.57 22.11 14.24
C ASP A 255 4.25 22.48 12.77
N GLU A 256 3.91 21.49 11.95
CA GLU A 256 3.33 21.81 10.63
C GLU A 256 1.86 22.19 10.81
N ALA A 257 1.54 23.46 10.54
CA ALA A 257 0.16 23.94 10.54
C ALA A 257 -0.63 23.20 9.44
N ASN A 258 -1.53 22.30 9.84
CA ASN A 258 -2.42 21.57 8.96
C ASN A 258 -3.87 21.92 9.31
N SER A 259 -4.63 22.50 8.37
CA SER A 259 -6.04 22.85 8.56
C SER A 259 -6.90 21.65 8.92
N ASN A 260 -6.46 20.44 8.55
CA ASN A 260 -7.23 19.21 8.72
C ASN A 260 -6.70 18.37 9.91
N ARG A 261 -6.00 19.00 10.87
CA ARG A 261 -5.38 18.32 12.01
C ARG A 261 -6.38 17.45 12.79
N ASP A 262 -7.54 18.00 13.12
CA ASP A 262 -8.57 17.31 13.91
C ASP A 262 -9.11 16.08 13.18
N VAL A 263 -9.24 16.15 11.85
CA VAL A 263 -9.64 15.02 11.00
C VAL A 263 -8.63 13.88 11.12
N PHE A 264 -7.32 14.17 11.02
CA PHE A 264 -6.29 13.13 11.15
C PHE A 264 -6.14 12.59 12.57
N GLN A 265 -6.40 13.41 13.61
CA GLN A 265 -6.48 12.92 14.99
C GLN A 265 -7.63 11.94 15.16
N ALA A 266 -8.83 12.28 14.67
CA ALA A 266 -9.99 11.38 14.70
C ALA A 266 -9.73 10.08 13.93
N LEU A 267 -9.13 10.16 12.73
CA LEU A 267 -8.78 8.97 11.94
C LEU A 267 -7.81 8.04 12.67
N LEU A 268 -6.80 8.58 13.35
CA LEU A 268 -5.88 7.79 14.16
C LEU A 268 -6.61 7.11 15.32
N THR A 269 -7.42 7.87 16.08
CA THR A 269 -8.18 7.33 17.21
C THR A 269 -9.14 6.22 16.76
N ASP A 270 -9.90 6.44 15.68
CA ASP A 270 -10.84 5.46 15.13
C ASP A 270 -10.11 4.21 14.64
N PHE A 271 -9.00 4.37 13.90
CA PHE A 271 -8.18 3.25 13.45
C PHE A 271 -7.66 2.40 14.61
N TRP A 272 -7.05 3.02 15.62
CA TRP A 272 -6.47 2.29 16.75
C TRP A 272 -7.54 1.60 17.61
N LYS A 273 -8.72 2.20 17.74
CA LYS A 273 -9.85 1.57 18.42
C LYS A 273 -10.29 0.30 17.70
N GLU A 274 -10.50 0.37 16.39
CA GLU A 274 -10.95 -0.79 15.60
C GLU A 274 -9.88 -1.90 15.52
N VAL A 275 -8.61 -1.53 15.32
CA VAL A 275 -7.49 -2.49 15.38
C VAL A 275 -7.38 -3.13 16.77
N GLY A 276 -7.60 -2.35 17.84
CA GLY A 276 -7.60 -2.87 19.20
C GLY A 276 -8.71 -3.91 19.42
N ILE A 277 -9.93 -3.61 18.97
CA ILE A 277 -11.05 -4.57 19.00
C ILE A 277 -10.71 -5.84 18.23
N LEU A 278 -10.14 -5.69 17.03
CA LEU A 278 -9.72 -6.81 16.18
C LEU A 278 -8.70 -7.72 16.88
N PHE A 279 -7.64 -7.14 17.47
CA PHE A 279 -6.60 -7.94 18.13
C PHE A 279 -7.10 -8.58 19.41
N VAL A 280 -7.88 -7.87 20.23
CA VAL A 280 -8.49 -8.42 21.45
C VAL A 280 -9.39 -9.59 21.11
N ARG A 281 -10.15 -9.55 20.00
CA ARG A 281 -10.99 -10.67 19.55
C ARG A 281 -10.19 -11.95 19.35
N TYR A 282 -9.01 -11.86 18.74
CA TYR A 282 -8.15 -13.04 18.51
C TYR A 282 -7.39 -13.49 19.74
N VAL A 283 -6.90 -12.55 20.56
CA VAL A 283 -6.10 -12.85 21.75
C VAL A 283 -6.97 -13.34 22.91
N ASN A 284 -8.24 -12.91 23.02
CA ASN A 284 -9.14 -13.31 24.10
C ASN A 284 -9.84 -14.67 23.82
N THR A 285 -9.22 -15.54 23.01
CA THR A 285 -9.77 -16.85 22.66
C THR A 285 -8.92 -17.94 23.28
N GLN A 286 -9.53 -18.92 23.96
CA GLN A 286 -8.77 -19.99 24.61
C GLN A 286 -7.92 -20.79 23.61
N GLU A 287 -8.48 -21.09 22.44
CA GLU A 287 -7.81 -21.76 21.31
C GLU A 287 -7.38 -20.74 20.25
N ALA A 288 -6.59 -19.74 20.66
CA ALA A 288 -6.08 -18.74 19.73
C ALA A 288 -5.22 -19.38 18.63
N ASP A 289 -5.43 -18.95 17.38
CA ASP A 289 -4.65 -19.42 16.23
C ASP A 289 -3.21 -18.86 16.30
N PRO A 290 -2.17 -19.71 16.44
CA PRO A 290 -0.78 -19.27 16.51
C PRO A 290 -0.34 -18.46 15.29
N GLN A 291 -0.89 -18.75 14.10
CA GLN A 291 -0.56 -18.00 12.89
C GLN A 291 -1.06 -16.57 13.01
N ILE A 292 -2.31 -16.36 13.43
CA ILE A 292 -2.87 -15.02 13.58
C ILE A 292 -2.11 -14.23 14.66
N LEU A 293 -1.77 -14.85 15.80
CA LEU A 293 -0.99 -14.21 16.85
C LEU A 293 0.41 -13.78 16.38
N GLU A 294 1.10 -14.64 15.61
CA GLU A 294 2.37 -14.28 14.99
C GLU A 294 2.20 -13.12 13.98
N GLY A 295 1.08 -13.10 13.24
CA GLY A 295 0.71 -11.99 12.37
C GLY A 295 0.56 -10.66 13.14
N ILE A 296 -0.17 -10.68 14.27
CA ILE A 296 -0.34 -9.52 15.15
C ILE A 296 1.00 -9.04 15.69
N ALA A 297 1.83 -9.96 16.21
CA ALA A 297 3.16 -9.62 16.71
C ALA A 297 4.03 -9.00 15.61
N THR A 298 3.99 -9.55 14.40
CA THR A 298 4.74 -9.04 13.25
C THR A 298 4.29 -7.63 12.86
N LEU A 299 2.98 -7.38 12.79
CA LEU A 299 2.44 -6.06 12.48
C LEU A 299 2.86 -5.02 13.53
N LEU A 300 2.68 -5.33 14.82
CA LEU A 300 3.10 -4.46 15.92
C LEU A 300 4.62 -4.20 15.90
N GLN A 301 5.42 -5.22 15.61
CA GLN A 301 6.86 -5.09 15.45
C GLN A 301 7.22 -4.13 14.30
N VAL A 302 6.58 -4.26 13.13
CA VAL A 302 6.81 -3.38 11.98
C VAL A 302 6.40 -1.94 12.31
N MET A 303 5.29 -1.75 13.02
CA MET A 303 4.82 -0.42 13.45
C MET A 303 5.80 0.25 14.43
N CYS A 304 6.43 -0.53 15.31
CA CYS A 304 7.42 -0.03 16.27
C CYS A 304 8.80 0.18 15.63
N HIS A 305 9.19 -0.64 14.66
CA HIS A 305 10.54 -0.67 14.07
C HIS A 305 10.48 -0.82 12.53
N PRO A 306 10.04 0.21 11.79
CA PRO A 306 9.87 0.12 10.34
C PRO A 306 11.18 -0.14 9.59
N GLU A 307 12.33 0.26 10.14
CA GLU A 307 13.66 0.06 9.53
C GLU A 307 14.13 -1.40 9.48
N GLY A 308 13.52 -2.29 10.27
CA GLY A 308 13.91 -3.70 10.35
C GLY A 308 13.38 -4.57 9.20
N GLY A 309 12.39 -4.08 8.44
CA GLY A 309 11.63 -4.88 7.47
C GLY A 309 12.42 -5.45 6.29
N ASN A 310 13.59 -4.88 5.96
CA ASN A 310 14.42 -5.32 4.82
C ASN A 310 15.58 -6.27 5.18
N LYS A 311 15.72 -6.68 6.45
CA LYS A 311 16.88 -7.48 6.91
C LYS A 311 16.63 -8.99 7.06
N ARG A 312 15.67 -9.58 6.33
CA ARG A 312 15.53 -11.06 6.30
C ARG A 312 16.12 -11.64 5.00
N HIS A 313 17.37 -12.08 5.12
CA HIS A 313 18.21 -12.85 4.18
C HIS A 313 18.47 -12.27 2.77
N PRO A 314 19.70 -11.79 2.47
CA PRO A 314 20.13 -11.77 1.08
C PRO A 314 20.25 -13.22 0.61
N GLN A 315 19.31 -13.69 -0.21
CA GLN A 315 19.56 -14.86 -1.04
C GLN A 315 20.87 -14.60 -1.78
N LYS A 316 21.85 -15.47 -1.59
CA LYS A 316 23.14 -15.42 -2.29
C LYS A 316 22.86 -15.26 -3.78
N LYS A 317 23.10 -14.07 -4.33
CA LYS A 317 23.12 -13.85 -5.78
C LYS A 317 24.18 -14.81 -6.34
N LYS A 318 23.75 -15.94 -6.90
CA LYS A 318 24.60 -16.76 -7.76
C LYS A 318 24.89 -15.89 -8.98
N SER A 319 26.04 -15.23 -8.99
CA SER A 319 26.57 -14.60 -10.19
C SER A 319 26.81 -15.70 -11.22
N VAL A 320 25.91 -15.84 -12.18
CA VAL A 320 26.18 -16.64 -13.38
C VAL A 320 27.19 -15.85 -14.21
N ARG A 321 28.45 -16.26 -14.15
CA ARG A 321 29.50 -15.76 -15.02
C ARG A 321 29.30 -16.44 -16.38
N ILE A 322 28.78 -15.72 -17.36
CA ILE A 322 28.76 -16.18 -18.74
C ILE A 322 30.21 -16.10 -19.24
N CYS A 323 30.86 -17.25 -19.36
CA CYS A 323 32.10 -17.37 -20.13
C CYS A 323 31.70 -17.51 -21.59
N LEU A 324 31.91 -16.45 -22.37
CA LEU A 324 31.97 -16.56 -23.83
C LEU A 324 33.39 -16.98 -24.17
N GLU A 325 33.53 -18.13 -24.82
CA GLU A 325 34.78 -18.62 -25.38
C GLU A 325 35.35 -17.58 -26.33
N LYS A 326 36.63 -17.25 -26.14
CA LYS A 326 37.37 -16.33 -27.01
C LYS A 326 37.93 -17.15 -28.17
N GLU A 327 37.51 -16.83 -29.38
CA GLU A 327 38.29 -17.16 -30.58
C GLU A 327 39.36 -16.08 -30.80
N ASP A 328 40.59 -16.55 -30.98
CA ASP A 328 41.78 -15.77 -31.28
C ASP A 328 41.72 -15.19 -32.70
N VAL A 329 41.93 -13.87 -32.86
CA VAL A 329 42.66 -13.31 -34.01
C VAL A 329 43.44 -12.05 -33.59
N GLU A 330 44.72 -12.05 -33.93
CA GLU A 330 45.72 -11.02 -33.67
C GLU A 330 45.59 -9.72 -34.51
N LYS A 331 46.02 -8.60 -33.87
CA LYS A 331 46.79 -7.44 -34.38
C LYS A 331 46.22 -6.51 -35.49
N ALA A 332 46.07 -5.22 -35.14
CA ALA A 332 46.96 -4.14 -35.63
C ALA A 332 46.66 -2.73 -35.00
N ALA A 333 47.73 -2.16 -34.44
CA ALA A 333 48.15 -0.78 -34.15
C ALA A 333 47.29 0.50 -34.45
N VAL A 334 47.09 1.28 -33.38
CA VAL A 334 47.38 2.73 -33.11
C VAL A 334 46.82 3.86 -34.01
N LYS A 335 45.96 4.75 -33.48
CA LYS A 335 46.26 6.17 -33.09
C LYS A 335 45.05 6.94 -32.51
N GLU A 336 45.36 7.79 -31.54
CA GLU A 336 44.51 8.61 -30.66
C GLU A 336 43.73 9.75 -31.36
N GLY A 337 42.61 10.16 -30.73
CA GLY A 337 41.93 11.43 -30.99
C GLY A 337 40.64 11.58 -30.17
N ALA A 338 40.59 12.58 -29.29
CA ALA A 338 39.60 12.84 -28.25
C ALA A 338 38.14 13.09 -28.72
N VAL A 339 37.15 12.76 -27.86
CA VAL A 339 36.18 13.69 -27.22
C VAL A 339 35.05 12.90 -26.52
N GLU A 340 34.69 13.42 -25.35
CA GLU A 340 33.63 13.12 -24.37
C GLU A 340 32.28 12.56 -24.89
N LYS A 341 31.70 11.60 -24.15
CA LYS A 341 30.43 11.79 -23.40
C LYS A 341 29.95 10.53 -22.66
N ALA A 342 29.79 10.70 -21.34
CA ALA A 342 28.70 10.23 -20.48
C ALA A 342 28.19 8.79 -20.64
N ALA A 343 28.77 7.87 -19.86
CA ALA A 343 28.07 6.67 -19.42
C ALA A 343 27.44 6.95 -18.04
N GLN A 344 26.11 7.04 -18.01
CA GLN A 344 25.33 7.01 -16.76
C GLN A 344 25.43 5.62 -16.15
N THR A 345 26.32 5.48 -15.16
CA THR A 345 26.20 4.46 -14.13
C THR A 345 24.96 4.77 -13.30
N VAL A 346 23.93 3.93 -13.42
CA VAL A 346 22.83 3.86 -12.47
C VAL A 346 23.41 3.31 -11.17
N SER A 347 23.88 4.21 -10.31
CA SER A 347 24.21 3.90 -8.93
C SER A 347 22.92 3.48 -8.21
N GLU A 348 22.89 2.23 -7.77
CA GLU A 348 21.97 1.72 -6.76
C GLU A 348 22.16 2.59 -5.51
N ALA A 349 21.33 3.62 -5.37
CA ALA A 349 21.28 4.43 -4.17
C ALA A 349 20.76 3.55 -3.02
N VAL A 350 21.62 3.31 -2.04
CA VAL A 350 21.25 2.84 -0.70
C VAL A 350 20.17 3.79 -0.18
N ARG A 351 18.91 3.35 -0.14
CA ARG A 351 17.81 4.16 0.39
C ARG A 351 17.92 4.17 1.92
N GLU A 352 18.18 5.33 2.49
CA GLU A 352 17.87 5.63 3.90
C GLU A 352 16.38 5.34 4.16
N PRO A 353 15.99 4.93 5.38
CA PRO A 353 14.60 4.74 5.73
C PRO A 353 13.86 6.09 5.67
N THR A 354 12.82 6.15 4.86
CA THR A 354 12.08 7.38 4.53
C THR A 354 11.17 7.88 5.66
N PHE A 355 10.95 7.11 6.74
CA PHE A 355 10.09 7.48 7.88
C PHE A 355 10.49 6.76 9.17
N GLY A 356 10.17 7.36 10.32
CA GLY A 356 10.51 6.87 11.67
C GLY A 356 9.41 6.03 12.33
N PRO A 357 9.64 5.56 13.59
CA PRO A 357 8.63 4.80 14.34
C PRO A 357 7.39 5.65 14.65
N LEU A 358 6.25 4.98 14.86
CA LEU A 358 5.01 5.63 15.29
C LEU A 358 5.19 6.21 16.71
N LYS A 359 4.73 7.45 16.92
CA LYS A 359 4.80 8.15 18.22
C LYS A 359 3.50 8.12 19.00
N THR A 360 2.44 7.60 18.41
CA THR A 360 1.13 7.51 19.04
C THR A 360 1.17 6.71 20.35
N PRO A 361 0.58 7.22 21.44
CA PRO A 361 0.46 6.45 22.69
C PRO A 361 -0.42 5.20 22.51
N HIS A 362 -1.31 5.20 21.50
CA HIS A 362 -2.22 4.11 21.21
C HIS A 362 -1.53 2.78 20.92
N LEU A 363 -0.32 2.80 20.33
CA LEU A 363 0.44 1.59 20.06
C LEU A 363 0.88 0.91 21.37
N GLU A 364 1.45 1.68 22.29
CA GLU A 364 1.89 1.17 23.59
C GLU A 364 0.70 0.77 24.47
N ASP A 365 -0.39 1.54 24.46
CA ASP A 365 -1.64 1.22 25.15
C ASP A 365 -2.17 -0.15 24.72
N LEU A 366 -2.23 -0.38 23.40
CA LEU A 366 -2.69 -1.64 22.83
C LEU A 366 -1.77 -2.80 23.22
N VAL A 367 -0.45 -2.63 23.14
CA VAL A 367 0.51 -3.67 23.56
C VAL A 367 0.32 -4.01 25.03
N CYS A 368 0.18 -3.03 25.92
CA CYS A 368 -0.06 -3.27 27.34
C CYS A 368 -1.36 -4.07 27.56
N GLN A 369 -2.44 -3.72 26.86
CA GLN A 369 -3.70 -4.46 26.93
C GLN A 369 -3.52 -5.93 26.49
N LEU A 370 -2.84 -6.19 25.37
CA LEU A 370 -2.60 -7.55 24.89
C LEU A 370 -1.72 -8.36 25.85
N VAL A 371 -0.69 -7.74 26.43
CA VAL A 371 0.17 -8.37 27.45
C VAL A 371 -0.65 -8.81 28.66
N GLN A 372 -1.55 -7.96 29.19
CA GLN A 372 -2.42 -8.33 30.31
C GLN A 372 -3.29 -9.55 29.99
N MET A 373 -3.88 -9.58 28.79
CA MET A 373 -4.70 -10.70 28.35
C MET A 373 -3.89 -11.99 28.22
N CYS A 374 -2.67 -11.90 27.67
CA CYS A 374 -1.77 -13.06 27.57
C CYS A 374 -1.42 -13.61 28.95
N LEU A 375 -1.12 -12.75 29.93
CA LEU A 375 -0.81 -13.17 31.29
C LEU A 375 -1.98 -13.91 31.95
N LEU A 376 -3.22 -13.44 31.76
CA LEU A 376 -4.41 -14.13 32.23
C LEU A 376 -4.50 -15.55 31.63
N HIS A 377 -4.39 -15.68 30.31
CA HIS A 377 -4.47 -16.99 29.65
C HIS A 377 -3.29 -17.92 30.00
N VAL A 378 -2.08 -17.40 30.18
CA VAL A 378 -0.91 -18.19 30.61
C VAL A 378 -1.07 -18.65 32.06
N ASN A 379 -1.54 -17.77 32.95
CA ASN A 379 -1.67 -18.10 34.37
C ASN A 379 -2.84 -19.04 34.64
N ASP A 380 -4.01 -18.72 34.11
CA ASP A 380 -5.28 -19.41 34.41
C ASP A 380 -5.44 -20.68 33.56
N ASN A 381 -5.11 -20.61 32.27
CA ASN A 381 -5.34 -21.71 31.33
C ASN A 381 -4.06 -22.49 30.95
N LYS A 382 -2.89 -22.10 31.48
CA LYS A 382 -1.58 -22.69 31.13
C LYS A 382 -1.32 -22.71 29.62
N SER A 383 -1.79 -21.69 28.90
CA SER A 383 -1.70 -21.66 27.44
C SER A 383 -0.28 -21.36 26.95
N GLU A 384 0.36 -22.36 26.32
CA GLU A 384 1.66 -22.19 25.67
C GLU A 384 1.62 -21.21 24.49
N THR A 385 0.52 -21.22 23.72
CA THR A 385 0.32 -20.32 22.58
C THR A 385 0.40 -18.85 22.98
N HIS A 386 -0.28 -18.48 24.08
CA HIS A 386 -0.23 -17.12 24.62
C HIS A 386 1.14 -16.78 25.21
N LEU A 387 1.86 -17.76 25.78
CA LEU A 387 3.22 -17.55 26.27
C LEU A 387 4.19 -17.26 25.10
N VAL A 388 4.08 -18.00 24.00
CA VAL A 388 4.88 -17.75 22.78
C VAL A 388 4.57 -16.35 22.23
N PHE A 389 3.29 -15.99 22.11
CA PHE A 389 2.90 -14.66 21.64
C PHE A 389 3.41 -13.55 22.56
N LEU A 390 3.28 -13.70 23.89
CA LEU A 390 3.85 -12.78 24.87
C LEU A 390 5.37 -12.61 24.67
N SER A 391 6.10 -13.70 24.44
CA SER A 391 7.54 -13.63 24.18
C SER A 391 7.88 -12.83 22.92
N LEU A 392 7.05 -12.90 21.87
CA LEU A 392 7.23 -12.11 20.64
C LEU A 392 7.00 -10.62 20.88
N LEU A 393 5.99 -10.26 21.69
CA LEU A 393 5.74 -8.88 22.09
C LEU A 393 6.92 -8.32 22.88
N LEU A 394 7.40 -9.04 23.89
CA LEU A 394 8.50 -8.58 24.76
C LEU A 394 9.86 -8.49 24.03
N ARG A 395 10.04 -9.20 22.92
CA ARG A 395 11.21 -9.04 22.04
C ARG A 395 11.19 -7.76 21.23
N SER A 396 10.02 -7.17 21.03
CA SER A 396 9.82 -5.98 20.20
C SER A 396 9.55 -4.74 21.05
N PHE A 397 8.98 -4.87 22.25
CA PHE A 397 8.61 -3.77 23.12
C PHE A 397 9.34 -3.86 24.44
N HIS A 398 10.27 -2.93 24.68
CA HIS A 398 11.12 -2.87 25.88
C HIS A 398 10.82 -1.64 26.76
N THR A 399 9.60 -1.13 26.73
CA THR A 399 9.26 0.11 27.45
C THR A 399 8.98 -0.17 28.93
N PRO A 400 9.30 0.77 29.84
CA PRO A 400 9.03 0.61 31.27
C PRO A 400 7.59 0.26 31.57
N ARG A 401 6.63 0.85 30.83
CA ARG A 401 5.20 0.63 31.01
C ARG A 401 4.76 -0.79 30.67
N VAL A 402 5.36 -1.41 29.65
CA VAL A 402 5.11 -2.82 29.34
C VAL A 402 5.65 -3.73 30.45
N PHE A 403 6.81 -3.40 31.02
CA PHE A 403 7.36 -4.14 32.18
C PHE A 403 6.53 -3.95 33.45
N GLU A 404 6.09 -2.73 33.75
CA GLU A 404 5.16 -2.46 34.86
C GLU A 404 3.89 -3.28 34.69
N THR A 405 3.35 -3.37 33.48
CA THR A 405 2.17 -4.19 33.17
C THR A 405 2.39 -5.69 33.43
N LEU A 406 3.61 -6.20 33.25
CA LEU A 406 3.95 -7.58 33.60
C LEU A 406 4.01 -7.82 35.12
N VAL A 407 4.46 -6.81 35.85
CA VAL A 407 4.69 -6.88 37.31
C VAL A 407 3.44 -6.48 38.10
N ASP A 408 2.49 -5.79 37.47
CA ASP A 408 1.37 -5.14 38.16
C ASP A 408 0.54 -6.14 38.99
N ASP A 409 0.47 -5.82 40.27
CA ASP A 409 -0.03 -6.63 41.39
C ASP A 409 -1.55 -6.88 41.32
N LYS A 410 -2.25 -6.27 40.35
CA LYS A 410 -3.68 -6.51 40.11
C LYS A 410 -3.98 -7.94 39.66
N LEU A 411 -3.04 -8.59 38.97
CA LEU A 411 -3.12 -10.02 38.65
C LEU A 411 -2.96 -10.89 39.92
N SER A 412 -2.07 -10.50 40.83
CA SER A 412 -1.89 -11.14 42.14
C SER A 412 -3.13 -11.00 43.04
N ARG A 413 -3.79 -9.83 43.04
CA ARG A 413 -4.99 -9.58 43.86
C ARG A 413 -6.25 -10.28 43.34
N ARG A 414 -6.44 -10.40 42.02
CA ARG A 414 -7.52 -11.22 41.46
C ARG A 414 -7.35 -12.70 41.83
N ARG A 415 -6.10 -13.18 41.90
CA ARG A 415 -5.77 -14.52 42.37
C ARG A 415 -6.14 -14.70 43.85
N ALA A 416 -5.79 -13.76 44.73
CA ALA A 416 -6.16 -13.81 46.14
C ALA A 416 -7.69 -13.73 46.37
N ALA A 417 -8.40 -12.92 45.57
CA ALA A 417 -9.85 -12.83 45.63
C ALA A 417 -10.57 -14.06 45.06
N ALA A 418 -9.97 -14.77 44.10
CA ALA A 418 -10.51 -16.01 43.53
C ALA A 418 -10.11 -17.27 44.31
N SER A 419 -8.99 -17.25 45.05
CA SER A 419 -8.52 -18.36 45.89
C SER A 419 -9.08 -18.33 47.32
N GLY A 420 -9.78 -17.26 47.72
CA GLY A 420 -10.36 -17.15 49.07
C GLY A 420 -9.32 -17.07 50.19
N GLU A 421 -8.06 -16.79 49.88
CA GLU A 421 -7.01 -16.62 50.89
C GLU A 421 -6.97 -15.15 51.32
N GLU A 422 -7.73 -14.83 52.39
CA GLU A 422 -7.47 -13.62 53.17
C GLU A 422 -6.06 -13.69 53.79
N PRO A 423 -5.30 -12.58 53.83
CA PRO A 423 -4.01 -12.57 54.49
C PRO A 423 -4.21 -12.74 55.99
N SER A 424 -3.65 -13.83 56.53
CA SER A 424 -3.67 -14.12 57.96
C SER A 424 -2.97 -13.00 58.74
N HIS A 425 -3.75 -12.31 59.56
CA HIS A 425 -3.21 -11.41 60.57
C HIS A 425 -2.33 -12.21 61.54
N ALA A 426 -1.04 -11.89 61.55
CA ALA A 426 -0.08 -12.43 62.49
C ALA A 426 -0.49 -12.08 63.93
N VAL A 427 -0.78 -13.12 64.72
CA VAL A 427 -0.82 -13.08 66.18
C VAL A 427 0.62 -13.08 66.70
N PRO A 428 1.06 -12.13 67.54
CA PRO A 428 2.34 -12.26 68.21
C PRO A 428 2.17 -13.15 69.45
N ALA A 429 2.86 -14.29 69.46
CA ALA A 429 3.09 -15.12 70.63
C ALA A 429 4.12 -14.46 71.56
N GLY A 430 3.84 -14.49 72.86
CA GLY A 430 4.56 -13.76 73.89
C GLY A 430 5.97 -14.26 74.23
N ALA A 431 6.67 -13.43 74.99
CA ALA A 431 7.86 -13.78 75.75
C ALA A 431 7.60 -13.49 77.23
N GLY A 432 8.14 -14.36 78.09
CA GLY A 432 7.70 -14.54 79.46
C GLY A 432 8.17 -13.51 80.47
N GLY A 433 7.38 -13.42 81.55
CA GLY A 433 7.87 -13.58 82.92
C GLY A 433 8.48 -12.37 83.61
N ALA A 434 7.72 -11.78 84.55
CA ALA A 434 8.27 -11.35 85.84
C ALA A 434 7.14 -11.20 86.89
N VAL A 435 7.47 -11.69 88.07
CA VAL A 435 6.77 -11.70 89.36
C VAL A 435 6.45 -10.28 89.86
N ALA A 436 5.25 -10.06 90.42
CA ALA A 436 5.03 -9.23 91.61
C ALA A 436 3.59 -9.35 92.14
N GLU A 437 3.46 -9.84 93.37
CA GLU A 437 2.29 -9.71 94.25
C GLU A 437 2.03 -8.23 94.61
N ARG A 438 0.75 -7.87 94.72
CA ARG A 438 0.13 -6.90 95.67
C ARG A 438 -1.36 -6.75 95.29
N GLU A 439 -2.27 -7.35 96.06
CA GLU A 439 -3.06 -6.71 97.12
C GLU A 439 -3.99 -5.58 96.65
N GLY A 440 -5.31 -5.84 96.71
CA GLY A 440 -6.26 -4.95 97.40
C GLY A 440 -7.21 -4.06 96.58
N ALA A 441 -8.52 -4.30 96.81
CA ALA A 441 -9.71 -3.42 96.66
C ALA A 441 -10.10 -3.00 95.22
N ASP A 442 -11.36 -3.07 94.77
CA ASP A 442 -12.69 -3.16 95.39
C ASP A 442 -13.61 -4.05 94.52
#